data_AF-A0A926CLA4-F1
#
_entry.id   AF-A0A926CLA4-F1
#
_cell.length_a   1.000
_cell.length_b   1.000
_cell.length_c   1.000
_cell.angle_alpha   90.00
_cell.angle_beta   90.00
_cell.angle_gamma   90.00
#
_symmetry.space_group_name_H-M   'P 1'
#
loop_
_entity.id
_entity.type
_entity.pdbx_description
1 polymer ?
#
loop_
_entity_poly.entity_id
_entity_poly.type
_entity_poly.pdbx_seq_one_letter_code
_entity_poly.pdbx_strand_id
1 'polypeptide(L)'
;YLRVMSPSAEVQGHSPDERKTQPGKSQVAILEVHPIGNYAVRLVFDDLHSTGIYSWEYFSELGRNRDRRWQEYLDELASKGLSRDPLPRK
;
A
#
# COMPACT_ATOMS: atom_id res chain seq x y z
N TYR A 1 4.23 -4.00 -2.56
CA TYR A 1 2.85 -4.09 -3.07
C TYR A 1 1.84 -3.72 -1.98
N LEU A 2 1.73 -4.50 -0.89
CA LEU A 2 0.76 -4.24 0.18
C LEU A 2 0.82 -2.81 0.72
N ARG A 3 2.02 -2.28 1.03
CA ARG A 3 2.20 -0.90 1.53
C ARG A 3 1.54 0.19 0.67
N VAL A 4 1.68 0.10 -0.65
CA VAL A 4 1.15 1.12 -1.59
C VAL A 4 -0.31 0.89 -1.91
N MET A 5 -0.83 -0.29 -1.56
CA MET A 5 -2.23 -0.68 -1.64
C MET A 5 -2.87 -0.74 -0.25
N SER A 6 -2.36 0.03 0.72
CA SER A 6 -2.93 0.03 2.06
C SER A 6 -4.37 0.55 2.03
N PRO A 7 -5.31 -0.07 2.77
CA PRO A 7 -6.70 0.38 2.86
C PRO A 7 -6.87 1.58 3.80
N SER A 8 -5.80 2.02 4.47
CA SER A 8 -5.84 3.20 5.35
C SER A 8 -6.24 4.46 4.59
N ALA A 9 -6.96 5.36 5.25
CA ALA A 9 -7.42 6.64 4.71
C ALA A 9 -6.26 7.51 4.19
N GLU A 10 -5.05 7.38 4.76
CA GLU A 10 -3.87 8.10 4.28
C GLU A 10 -3.45 7.72 2.85
N VAL A 11 -3.79 6.50 2.41
CA VAL A 11 -3.46 5.96 1.09
C VAL A 11 -4.67 6.03 0.15
N GLN A 12 -5.86 5.67 0.64
CA GLN A 12 -7.08 5.66 -0.19
C GLN A 12 -7.71 7.05 -0.38
N GLY A 13 -7.54 7.98 0.57
CA GLY A 13 -8.37 9.18 0.65
C GLY A 13 -9.80 8.85 1.10
N HIS A 14 -10.66 9.86 1.23
CA HIS A 14 -12.10 9.66 1.49
C HIS A 14 -12.91 9.53 0.20
N SER A 15 -12.34 9.94 -0.93
CA SER A 15 -12.88 9.80 -2.30
C SER A 15 -11.81 9.29 -3.27
N PRO A 16 -12.19 8.67 -4.41
CA PRO A 16 -11.24 8.18 -5.41
C PRO A 16 -10.23 9.24 -5.90
N ASP A 17 -10.67 10.50 -6.01
CA ASP A 17 -9.83 11.64 -6.39
C ASP A 17 -8.81 12.05 -5.32
N GLU A 18 -9.01 11.62 -4.07
CA GLU A 18 -8.11 11.88 -2.95
C GLU A 18 -7.06 10.77 -2.77
N ARG A 19 -7.10 9.73 -3.61
CA ARG A 19 -6.13 8.63 -3.56
C ARG A 19 -4.73 9.15 -3.84
N LYS A 20 -3.82 8.91 -2.89
CA LYS A 20 -2.44 9.39 -2.98
C LYS A 20 -1.53 8.28 -3.50
N THR A 21 -0.97 8.47 -4.69
CA THR A 21 0.11 7.63 -5.22
C THR A 21 1.31 7.68 -4.26
N GLN A 22 1.80 6.51 -3.83
CA GLN A 22 2.87 6.40 -2.82
C GLN A 22 4.23 6.08 -3.49
N PRO A 23 5.12 7.06 -3.71
CA PRO A 23 6.45 6.83 -4.26
C PRO A 23 7.47 6.39 -3.21
N GLY A 24 8.63 5.89 -3.65
CA GLY A 24 9.77 5.59 -2.78
C GLY A 24 9.59 4.41 -1.82
N LYS A 25 8.61 3.54 -2.08
CA LYS A 25 8.25 2.42 -1.20
C LYS A 25 8.79 1.06 -1.66
N SER A 26 9.79 1.01 -2.55
CA SER A 26 10.33 -0.26 -3.05
C SER A 26 11.01 -1.12 -1.98
N GLN A 27 11.60 -0.48 -0.96
CA GLN A 27 12.35 -1.14 0.11
C GLN A 27 11.56 -1.35 1.41
N VAL A 28 10.28 -0.98 1.45
CA VAL A 28 9.47 -1.06 2.67
C VAL A 28 9.15 -2.51 3.04
N ALA A 29 9.45 -2.87 4.29
CA ALA A 29 9.18 -4.18 4.86
C ALA A 29 8.01 -4.16 5.86
N ILE A 30 7.42 -5.33 6.10
CA ILE A 30 6.48 -5.55 7.21
C ILE A 30 7.30 -5.87 8.45
N LEU A 31 7.11 -5.10 9.51
CA LEU A 31 7.75 -5.32 10.82
C LEU A 31 6.91 -6.25 11.69
N GLU A 32 5.60 -6.01 11.75
CA GLU A 32 4.70 -6.72 12.65
C GLU A 32 3.36 -7.00 12.00
N VAL A 33 2.72 -8.07 12.47
CA VAL A 33 1.38 -8.49 12.05
C VAL A 33 0.55 -8.71 13.30
N HIS A 34 -0.50 -7.91 13.47
CA HIS A 34 -1.40 -8.00 14.63
C HIS A 34 -2.76 -8.53 14.20
N PRO A 35 -3.30 -9.59 14.82
CA PRO A 35 -4.66 -10.04 14.53
C PRO A 35 -5.69 -9.02 14.98
N ILE A 36 -6.74 -8.83 14.17
CA ILE A 36 -7.91 -7.99 14.51
C ILE A 36 -9.14 -8.89 14.48
N GLY A 37 -9.55 -9.36 15.66
CA GLY A 37 -10.57 -10.39 15.80
C GLY A 37 -10.22 -11.62 14.94
N ASN A 38 -11.22 -12.17 14.26
CA ASN A 38 -11.07 -13.33 13.38
C ASN A 38 -11.16 -12.99 11.88
N TYR A 39 -11.20 -11.71 11.50
CA TYR A 39 -11.57 -11.27 10.15
C TYR A 39 -10.50 -10.43 9.42
N ALA A 40 -9.46 -9.98 10.13
CA ALA A 40 -8.44 -9.11 9.56
C ALA A 40 -7.10 -9.19 10.32
N VAL A 41 -6.06 -8.61 9.72
CA VAL A 41 -4.80 -8.26 10.40
C VAL A 41 -4.45 -6.80 10.18
N ARG A 42 -3.85 -6.19 11.19
CA ARG A 42 -3.17 -4.90 11.06
C ARG A 42 -1.70 -5.14 10.75
N LEU A 43 -1.21 -4.55 9.66
CA LEU A 43 0.20 -4.61 9.28
C LEU A 43 0.93 -3.34 9.74
N VAL A 44 2.07 -3.53 10.39
CA VAL A 44 3.01 -2.46 10.73
C VAL A 44 4.19 -2.54 9.77
N PHE A 45 4.54 -1.41 9.15
CA PHE A 45 5.64 -1.30 8.19
C PHE A 45 6.77 -0.44 8.75
N ASP A 46 7.97 -0.65 8.23
CA ASP A 46 9.20 0.04 8.65
C ASP A 46 9.27 1.52 8.24
N ASP A 47 8.36 1.98 7.38
CA ASP A 47 8.19 3.38 7.01
C ASP A 47 7.25 4.16 7.94
N LEU A 48 7.08 3.67 9.18
CA LEU A 48 6.21 4.22 10.24
C LEU A 48 4.71 4.10 9.95
N HIS A 49 4.31 3.36 8.91
CA HIS A 49 2.90 3.08 8.64
C HIS A 49 2.39 1.94 9.53
N SER A 50 1.44 2.21 10.43
CA SER A 50 0.93 1.22 11.40
C SER A 50 -0.60 1.16 11.48
N THR A 51 -1.31 1.74 10.51
CA THR A 51 -2.76 1.95 10.54
C THR A 51 -3.53 1.04 9.57
N GLY A 52 -2.85 0.38 8.62
CA GLY A 52 -3.49 -0.47 7.61
C GLY A 52 -4.07 -1.76 8.19
N ILE A 53 -5.40 -1.86 8.23
CA ILE A 53 -6.15 -3.08 8.59
C ILE A 53 -6.61 -3.78 7.32
N TYR A 54 -6.12 -4.99 7.10
CA TYR A 54 -6.39 -5.79 5.92
C TYR A 54 -7.32 -6.94 6.30
N SER A 55 -8.57 -6.89 5.81
CA SER A 55 -9.51 -8.02 5.94
C SER A 55 -9.11 -9.18 5.04
N TRP A 56 -9.55 -10.39 5.36
CA TRP A 56 -9.34 -11.57 4.51
C TRP A 56 -9.92 -11.39 3.11
N GLU A 57 -11.08 -10.73 3.01
CA GLU A 57 -11.69 -10.37 1.74
C GLU A 57 -10.81 -9.43 0.94
N TYR A 58 -10.26 -8.39 1.57
CA TYR A 58 -9.36 -7.44 0.91
C TYR A 58 -8.06 -8.10 0.44
N PHE A 59 -7.46 -8.99 1.23
CA PHE A 59 -6.32 -9.79 0.77
C PHE A 59 -6.66 -10.64 -0.45
N SER A 60 -7.83 -11.28 -0.44
CA SER A 60 -8.30 -12.08 -1.57
C SER A 60 -8.47 -11.22 -2.82
N GLU A 61 -9.04 -10.01 -2.68
CA GLU A 61 -9.17 -9.05 -3.78
C GLU A 61 -7.81 -8.57 -4.30
N LEU A 62 -6.89 -8.22 -3.41
CA LEU A 62 -5.53 -7.79 -3.75
C LEU A 62 -4.75 -8.87 -4.48
N GLY A 63 -4.93 -10.14 -4.10
CA GLY A 63 -4.33 -11.29 -4.75
C GLY A 63 -4.92 -11.53 -6.14
N ARG A 64 -6.26 -11.58 -6.26
CA ARG A 64 -6.97 -11.79 -7.54
C ARG A 64 -6.66 -10.70 -8.57
N ASN A 65 -6.50 -9.46 -8.14
CA ASN A 65 -6.28 -8.31 -9.00
C ASN A 65 -4.82 -7.83 -9.02
N ARG A 66 -3.87 -8.63 -8.52
CA ARG A 66 -2.49 -8.19 -8.28
C ARG A 66 -1.87 -7.53 -9.49
N ASP A 67 -1.83 -8.23 -10.62
CA ASP A 67 -1.07 -7.77 -11.78
C ASP A 67 -1.69 -6.51 -12.40
N ARG A 68 -3.03 -6.45 -12.49
CA ARG A 68 -3.77 -5.27 -12.94
C ARG A 68 -3.51 -4.05 -12.04
N ARG A 69 -3.78 -4.18 -10.75
CA ARG A 69 -3.61 -3.09 -9.76
C ARG A 69 -2.15 -2.66 -9.65
N TRP A 70 -1.24 -3.59 -9.87
CA TRP A 70 0.19 -3.30 -9.87
C TRP A 70 0.61 -2.49 -11.09
N GLN A 71 0.13 -2.87 -12.28
CA GLN A 71 0.40 -2.10 -13.50
C GLN A 71 -0.19 -0.69 -13.40
N GLU A 72 -1.43 -0.55 -12.92
CA GLU A 72 -2.06 0.76 -12.67
C GLU A 72 -1.19 1.66 -11.77
N TYR A 73 -0.65 1.10 -10.68
CA TYR A 73 0.26 1.83 -9.81
C TYR A 73 1.56 2.24 -10.50
N LEU A 74 2.14 1.39 -11.36
CA LEU A 74 3.35 1.72 -12.12
C LEU A 74 3.08 2.83 -13.15
N ASP A 75 1.94 2.78 -13.83
CA ASP A 75 1.52 3.78 -14.81
C ASP A 75 1.24 5.14 -14.13
N GLU A 76 0.61 5.12 -12.94
CA GLU A 76 0.43 6.32 -12.10
C GLU A 76 1.77 6.95 -11.69
N LEU A 77 2.75 6.14 -11.30
CA LEU A 77 4.08 6.66 -10.98
C LEU A 77 4.74 7.28 -12.20
N ALA A 78 4.72 6.59 -13.35
CA ALA A 78 5.33 7.05 -14.59
C ALA A 78 4.71 8.36 -15.08
N SER A 79 3.37 8.46 -15.08
CA SER A 79 2.65 9.69 -15.49
C SER A 79 2.94 10.90 -14.61
N LYS A 80 3.32 10.67 -13.34
CA LYS A 80 3.71 11.72 -12.37
C LYS A 80 5.22 11.96 -12.31
N GLY A 81 6.03 11.24 -13.10
CA GLY A 81 7.49 11.31 -13.04
C GLY A 81 8.10 10.84 -11.71
N LEU A 82 7.38 9.97 -10.99
CA LEU A 82 7.78 9.43 -9.69
C LEU A 82 8.47 8.06 -9.84
N SER A 83 9.25 7.67 -8.83
CA SER A 83 9.89 6.35 -8.77
C SER A 83 9.40 5.54 -7.57
N ARG A 84 9.47 4.22 -7.71
CA ARG A 84 9.33 3.29 -6.59
C ARG A 84 10.52 3.34 -5.65
N ASP A 85 11.70 3.65 -6.18
CA ASP A 85 12.92 3.66 -5.39
C ASP A 85 13.01 4.91 -4.53
N PRO A 86 13.44 4.77 -3.26
CA PRO A 86 13.63 5.92 -2.40
C PRO A 86 14.71 6.81 -2.99
N LEU A 87 14.60 8.12 -2.75
CA LEU A 87 15.68 9.05 -3.08
C LEU A 87 16.96 8.63 -2.35
N PRO A 88 18.14 8.77 -2.98
CA PRO A 88 19.40 8.50 -2.32
C PRO A 88 19.47 9.29 -1.01
N ARG A 89 19.75 8.61 0.11
CA ARG A 89 20.04 9.28 1.38
C ARG A 89 21.31 10.12 1.18
N LYS A 90 21.22 11.44 1.40
CA LYS A 90 22.39 12.31 1.47
C LYS A 90 23.16 12.10 2.77
#